data_AF-A0A945TV96-F1
#
_entry.id   AF-A0A945TV96-F1
#
_cell.length_a   1.000
_cell.length_b   1.000
_cell.length_c   1.000
_cell.angle_alpha   90.00
_cell.angle_beta   90.00
_cell.angle_gamma   90.00
#
_symmetry.space_group_name_H-M   'P 1'
#
loop_
_entity.id
_entity.type
_entity.pdbx_description
1 polymer ?
#
loop_
_entity_poly.entity_id
_entity_poly.type
_entity_poly.pdbx_seq_one_letter_code
_entity_poly.pdbx_strand_id
1 'polypeptide(L)'
;MNTPLEQTQLTSDNQAPLTPLADFRKSGRAPVEMHHLIFHHKKSLVEHGAICKFGRKWLVSEGHLFRWLREQGANAGRPKRPNEFNAD
;
A
#
# COMPACT_ATOMS: atom_id res chain seq x y z
N MET A 1 1.31 -9.57 30.22
CA MET A 1 1.30 -10.92 29.61
C MET A 1 0.62 -10.80 28.26
N ASN A 2 1.37 -10.47 27.23
CA ASN A 2 0.93 -10.43 25.85
C ASN A 2 0.84 -11.87 25.32
N THR A 3 -0.35 -12.25 24.87
CA THR A 3 -0.72 -13.59 24.42
C THR A 3 0.13 -14.02 23.20
N PRO A 4 0.60 -15.29 23.12
CA PRO A 4 1.45 -15.76 22.02
C PRO A 4 0.84 -15.63 20.62
N LEU A 5 -0.50 -15.56 20.53
CA LEU A 5 -1.23 -15.56 19.25
C LEU A 5 -1.08 -14.25 18.46
N GLU A 6 -0.86 -13.12 19.12
CA GLU A 6 -0.72 -11.81 18.46
C GLU A 6 0.66 -11.66 17.79
N GLN A 7 1.68 -12.31 18.35
CA GLN A 7 3.05 -12.25 17.83
C GLN A 7 3.21 -13.10 16.56
N THR A 8 2.51 -14.22 16.43
CA THR A 8 2.59 -15.10 15.25
C THR A 8 1.91 -14.51 14.00
N GLN A 9 0.89 -13.65 14.18
CA GLN A 9 0.22 -12.98 13.06
C GLN A 9 1.07 -11.84 12.49
N LEU A 10 1.76 -11.08 13.34
CA LEU A 10 2.69 -10.02 12.91
C LEU A 10 3.90 -10.55 12.16
N THR A 11 4.41 -11.73 12.53
CA THR A 11 5.57 -12.34 11.84
C THR A 11 5.23 -12.91 10.47
N SER A 12 4.00 -13.41 10.28
CA SER A 12 3.58 -14.03 9.01
C SER A 12 3.36 -13.00 7.89
N ASP A 13 2.82 -11.82 8.22
CA ASP A 13 2.57 -10.73 7.25
C ASP A 13 3.88 -10.15 6.70
N ASN A 14 4.91 -10.05 7.56
CA ASN A 14 6.21 -9.48 7.19
C ASN A 14 7.10 -10.48 6.41
N GLN A 15 6.69 -11.75 6.32
CA GLN A 15 7.34 -12.79 5.52
C GLN A 15 6.59 -13.07 4.21
N ALA A 16 5.48 -12.36 3.96
CA ALA A 16 4.71 -12.55 2.74
C ALA A 16 5.56 -12.25 1.49
N PRO A 17 5.42 -13.06 0.43
CA PRO A 17 6.20 -12.85 -0.79
C PRO A 17 5.87 -11.49 -1.41
N LEU A 18 6.92 -10.77 -1.80
CA LEU A 18 6.76 -9.50 -2.50
C LEU A 18 6.46 -9.76 -3.98
N THR A 19 5.36 -9.19 -4.47
CA THR A 19 4.97 -9.30 -5.87
C THR A 19 5.62 -8.18 -6.68
N PRO A 20 6.28 -8.45 -7.82
CA PRO A 20 6.75 -7.38 -8.70
C PRO A 20 5.59 -6.49 -9.16
N LEU A 21 5.79 -5.17 -9.18
CA LEU A 21 4.76 -4.19 -9.56
C LEU A 21 4.12 -4.50 -10.92
N ALA A 22 4.94 -4.97 -11.87
CA ALA A 22 4.47 -5.35 -13.21
C ALA A 22 3.50 -6.54 -13.16
N ASP A 23 3.80 -7.56 -12.35
CA ASP A 23 2.97 -8.75 -12.20
C ASP A 23 1.74 -8.45 -11.35
N PHE A 24 1.88 -7.61 -10.32
CA PHE A 24 0.76 -7.15 -9.50
C PHE A 24 -0.28 -6.40 -10.35
N ARG A 25 0.15 -5.49 -11.24
CA ARG A 25 -0.74 -4.80 -12.19
C ARG A 25 -1.39 -5.77 -13.18
N LYS A 26 -0.63 -6.73 -13.73
CA LYS A 26 -1.17 -7.76 -14.64
C LYS A 26 -2.17 -8.70 -13.96
N SER A 27 -2.03 -8.93 -12.66
CA SER A 27 -2.87 -9.87 -11.92
C SER A 27 -4.31 -9.38 -11.71
N GLY A 28 -4.64 -8.12 -12.00
CA GLY A 28 -5.96 -7.54 -11.75
C GLY A 28 -6.30 -7.35 -10.26
N ARG A 29 -5.39 -7.70 -9.35
CA ARG A 29 -5.55 -7.53 -7.89
C ARG A 29 -5.24 -6.12 -7.40
N ALA A 30 -4.63 -5.28 -8.26
CA ALA A 30 -4.32 -3.89 -7.94
C ALA A 30 -5.63 -3.07 -7.87
N PRO A 31 -6.02 -2.55 -6.70
CA PRO A 31 -7.29 -1.84 -6.53
C PRO A 31 -7.25 -0.42 -7.09
N VAL A 32 -6.05 0.08 -7.42
CA VAL A 32 -5.77 1.45 -7.82
C VAL A 32 -4.59 1.48 -8.78
N GLU A 33 -4.42 2.59 -9.49
CA GLU A 33 -3.27 2.72 -10.38
C GLU A 33 -1.98 2.98 -9.58
N MET A 34 -1.16 1.94 -9.48
CA MET A 34 0.02 1.92 -8.63
C MET A 34 1.09 2.94 -9.03
N HIS A 35 1.20 3.25 -10.33
CA HIS A 35 2.14 4.28 -10.77
C HIS A 35 1.77 5.67 -10.22
N HIS A 36 0.49 5.99 -10.14
CA HIS A 36 0.02 7.25 -9.57
C HIS A 36 0.34 7.32 -8.08
N LEU A 37 0.06 6.24 -7.35
CA LEU A 37 0.40 6.12 -5.93
C LEU A 37 1.90 6.28 -5.68
N ILE A 38 2.74 5.59 -6.45
CA ILE A 38 4.19 5.68 -6.30
C ILE A 38 4.67 7.09 -6.65
N PHE A 39 4.05 7.77 -7.61
CA PHE A 39 4.46 9.12 -7.99
C PHE A 39 4.16 10.14 -6.88
N HIS A 40 2.97 10.10 -6.29
CA HIS A 40 2.54 11.09 -5.29
C HIS A 40 2.90 10.72 -3.84
N HIS A 41 2.87 9.44 -3.49
CA HIS A 41 2.96 8.95 -2.11
C HIS A 41 4.15 8.00 -1.87
N LYS A 42 5.19 8.06 -2.72
CA LYS A 42 6.39 7.20 -2.62
C LYS A 42 6.92 7.04 -1.20
N LYS A 43 7.15 8.16 -0.50
CA LYS A 43 7.78 8.15 0.83
C LYS A 43 6.93 7.38 1.83
N SER A 44 5.64 7.71 1.90
CA SER A 44 4.69 7.06 2.80
C SER A 44 4.54 5.56 2.49
N LEU A 45 4.51 5.19 1.22
CA LEU A 45 4.42 3.77 0.81
C LEU A 45 5.68 2.96 1.17
N VAL A 46 6.87 3.57 1.07
CA VAL A 46 8.13 2.90 1.45
C VAL A 46 8.23 2.77 2.97
N GLU A 47 7.85 3.83 3.71
CA GLU A 47 7.88 3.84 5.18
C GLU A 47 6.90 2.83 5.78
N HIS A 48 5.71 2.69 5.21
CA HIS A 48 4.73 1.68 5.60
C HIS A 48 5.11 0.25 5.11
N GLY A 49 6.17 0.11 4.31
CA GLY A 49 6.59 -1.18 3.77
C GLY A 49 5.63 -1.76 2.71
N ALA A 50 4.78 -0.92 2.11
CA ALA A 50 3.87 -1.30 1.03
C ALA A 50 4.60 -1.51 -0.30
N ILE A 51 5.67 -0.73 -0.54
CA ILE A 51 6.51 -0.87 -1.73
C ILE A 51 7.99 -0.93 -1.34
N CYS A 52 8.77 -1.69 -2.11
CA CYS A 52 10.22 -1.76 -1.97
C CYS A 52 10.86 -1.65 -3.36
N LYS A 53 11.94 -0.86 -3.48
CA LYS A 53 12.71 -0.76 -4.72
C LYS A 53 13.87 -1.74 -4.68
N PHE A 54 13.87 -2.73 -5.57
CA PHE A 54 14.97 -3.67 -5.75
C PHE A 54 15.60 -3.47 -7.13
N GLY A 55 16.75 -2.79 -7.16
CA GLY A 55 17.43 -2.41 -8.40
C GLY A 55 16.54 -1.53 -9.28
N ARG A 56 16.19 -2.03 -10.48
CA ARG A 56 15.30 -1.34 -11.44
C ARG A 56 13.83 -1.72 -11.29
N LYS A 57 13.51 -2.68 -10.41
CA LYS A 57 12.15 -3.19 -10.24
C LYS A 57 11.53 -2.66 -8.95
N TRP A 58 10.24 -2.40 -9.02
CA TRP A 58 9.41 -2.15 -7.84
C TRP A 58 8.76 -3.44 -7.40
N LEU A 59 8.80 -3.69 -6.11
CA LEU A 59 8.17 -4.80 -5.43
C LEU A 59 7.06 -4.25 -4.54
N VAL A 60 5.96 -4.99 -4.43
CA VAL A 60 4.76 -4.60 -3.69
C VAL A 60 4.45 -5.66 -2.66
N SER A 61 4.24 -5.24 -1.42
CA SER A 61 3.62 -6.06 -0.38
C SER A 61 2.13 -5.80 -0.39
N GLU A 62 1.33 -6.79 -0.79
CA GLU A 62 -0.11 -6.62 -0.97
C GLU A 62 -0.81 -6.34 0.37
N GLY A 63 -0.44 -7.06 1.43
CA GLY A 63 -1.00 -6.86 2.78
C GLY A 63 -0.76 -5.44 3.30
N HIS A 64 0.48 -4.98 3.23
CA HIS A 64 0.84 -3.61 3.65
C HIS A 64 0.23 -2.55 2.72
N LEU A 65 0.14 -2.81 1.41
CA LEU A 65 -0.52 -1.89 0.47
C LEU A 65 -2.00 -1.72 0.81
N PHE A 66 -2.72 -2.80 1.07
CA PHE A 66 -4.13 -2.73 1.44
C PHE A 66 -4.35 -2.04 2.79
N ARG A 67 -3.45 -2.28 3.76
CA ARG A 67 -3.48 -1.59 5.06
C ARG A 67 -3.27 -0.08 4.87
N TRP A 68 -2.23 0.29 4.13
CA TRP A 68 -1.95 1.68 3.78
C TRP A 68 -3.11 2.35 3.05
N LEU A 69 -3.75 1.65 2.12
CA LEU A 69 -4.93 2.16 1.41
C LEU A 69 -6.12 2.41 2.34
N ARG A 70 -6.33 1.58 3.36
CA ARG A 70 -7.40 1.81 4.35
C ARG A 70 -7.10 3.01 5.24
N GLU A 71 -5.83 3.20 5.61
CA GLU A 71 -5.41 4.28 6.51
C GLU A 71 -5.28 5.64 5.80
N GLN A 72 -4.65 5.65 4.63
CA GLN A 72 -4.25 6.88 3.92
C GLN A 72 -4.84 6.99 2.52
N GLY A 73 -5.47 5.93 1.98
CA GLY A 73 -5.97 5.90 0.61
C GLY A 73 -7.02 6.95 0.30
N ALA A 74 -7.84 7.34 1.28
CA ALA A 74 -8.82 8.42 1.14
C ALA A 74 -8.16 9.79 0.82
N ASN A 75 -6.95 10.00 1.32
CA ASN A 75 -6.14 11.20 1.06
C ASN A 75 -5.15 11.02 -0.10
N ALA A 76 -4.97 9.78 -0.57
CA ALA A 76 -4.08 9.43 -1.66
C ALA A 76 -4.74 9.49 -3.05
N GLY A 77 -6.06 9.67 -3.08
CA GLY A 77 -6.82 9.95 -4.29
C GLY A 77 -6.56 11.35 -4.82
N ARG A 78 -7.24 11.69 -5.92
CA ARG A 78 -7.21 13.02 -6.53
C ARG A 78 -7.41 14.09 -5.42
N PRO A 79 -6.58 15.15 -5.36
CA PRO A 79 -6.75 16.19 -4.36
C PRO A 79 -8.19 16.70 -4.43
N LYS A 80 -8.89 16.66 -3.27
CA LYS A 80 -10.25 17.21 -3.14
C LYS A 80 -10.25 18.60 -3.74
N ARG A 81 -11.18 18.87 -4.65
CA ARG A 81 -11.33 20.24 -5.15
C ARG A 81 -11.82 21.07 -3.96
N PRO A 82 -11.34 22.30 -3.76
CA PRO A 82 -11.73 23.14 -2.61
C PRO A 82 -13.25 23.39 -2.48
N ASN A 83 -14.06 23.10 -3.50
CA ASN A 83 -15.52 23.30 -3.49
C ASN A 83 -16.36 22.10 -3.01
N GLU A 84 -15.77 20.98 -2.58
CA GLU A 84 -16.52 19.79 -2.11
C GLU A 84 -16.81 19.81 -0.59
N PHE A 85 -16.66 20.96 0.08
CA PHE A 85 -16.86 21.10 1.53
C PHE A 85 -18.33 21.33 1.98
N ASN A 86 -19.28 21.49 1.04
CA ASN A 86 -20.69 21.74 1.36
C ASN A 86 -21.59 20.62 0.81
N ALA A 87 -21.41 19.39 1.28
CA ALA A 87 -22.43 18.36 1.26
C ALA A 87 -22.14 17.36 2.39
N ASP A 88 -23.13 17.23 3.27
CA ASP A 88 -23.23 16.44 4.51
C ASP A 88 -22.48 16.95 5.75
#